data_AF-A0A957J7I1-F1
#
_entry.id   AF-A0A957J7I1-F1
#
_cell.length_a   1.000
_cell.length_b   1.000
_cell.length_c   1.000
_cell.angle_alpha   90.00
_cell.angle_beta   90.00
_cell.angle_gamma   90.00
#
_symmetry.space_group_name_H-M   'P 1'
#
loop_
_entity.id
_entity.type
_entity.pdbx_description
1 polymer ?
#
loop_
_entity_poly.entity_id
_entity_poly.type
_entity_poly.pdbx_seq_one_letter_code
_entity_poly.pdbx_strand_id
1 'polypeptide(L)'
;MTTAQMPTVKKPKMSQQELMNRVLVTSIAIFILFIFLAPLGYMFTTAIKSDEQMSDPQAPIFWPHSKATFSFEGEELEIYQLPQEDGSIREMAMVRRTRQESWFIDPTNPEAGQVNWQGNWRTLEPVYVPDAQWQNFQVA
;
A
#
# COMPACT_ATOMS: atom_id res chain seq x y z
N MET A 1 60.61 26.50 -35.22
CA MET A 1 59.94 25.47 -34.40
C MET A 1 58.51 25.39 -34.88
N THR A 2 58.20 24.37 -35.69
CA THR A 2 56.88 24.20 -36.33
C THR A 2 56.00 23.37 -35.41
N THR A 3 54.98 23.99 -34.81
CA THR A 3 53.99 23.29 -33.98
C THR A 3 53.08 22.47 -34.88
N ALA A 4 53.23 21.15 -34.86
CA ALA A 4 52.32 20.23 -35.53
C ALA A 4 50.93 20.32 -34.85
N GLN A 5 49.90 20.75 -35.59
CA GLN A 5 48.52 20.66 -35.13
C GLN A 5 48.09 19.19 -35.21
N MET A 6 47.67 18.63 -34.07
CA MET A 6 47.12 17.28 -34.03
C MET A 6 45.77 17.24 -34.76
N PRO A 7 45.49 16.21 -35.58
CA PRO A 7 44.20 16.08 -36.25
C PRO A 7 43.10 15.85 -35.21
N THR A 8 42.12 16.75 -35.15
CA THR A 8 40.90 16.56 -34.36
C THR A 8 40.07 15.43 -34.94
N VAL A 9 40.07 14.28 -34.26
CA VAL A 9 39.22 13.13 -34.60
C VAL A 9 37.76 13.51 -34.33
N LYS A 10 36.96 13.70 -35.38
CA LYS A 10 35.50 13.87 -35.26
C LYS A 10 34.90 12.55 -34.79
N LYS A 11 34.34 12.52 -33.58
CA LYS A 11 33.58 11.37 -33.08
C LYS A 11 32.36 11.16 -33.97
N PRO A 12 32.06 9.91 -34.40
CA PRO A 12 30.88 9.66 -35.23
C PRO A 12 29.62 10.07 -34.46
N LYS A 13 28.81 10.95 -35.07
CA LYS A 13 27.52 11.36 -34.52
C LYS A 13 26.53 10.24 -34.85
N MET A 14 26.04 9.57 -33.82
CA MET A 14 25.06 8.48 -33.95
C MET A 14 23.86 8.99 -34.75
N SER A 15 23.44 8.23 -35.76
CA SER A 15 22.31 8.65 -36.61
C SER A 15 21.02 8.61 -35.79
N GLN A 16 20.05 9.47 -36.12
CA GLN A 16 18.75 9.47 -35.44
C GLN A 16 18.05 8.09 -35.53
N GLN A 17 18.29 7.36 -36.62
CA GLN A 17 17.78 6.01 -36.83
C GLN A 17 18.47 4.98 -35.91
N GLU A 18 19.79 5.08 -35.71
CA GLU A 18 20.53 4.23 -34.77
C GLU A 18 20.10 4.45 -33.33
N LEU A 19 19.91 5.72 -32.94
CA LEU A 19 19.39 6.05 -31.61
C LEU A 19 17.99 5.48 -31.41
N MET A 20 17.10 5.66 -32.39
CA MET A 20 15.73 5.17 -32.32
C MET A 20 15.67 3.64 -32.25
N ASN A 21 16.44 2.93 -33.08
CA ASN A 21 16.51 1.47 -33.04
C ASN A 21 17.05 0.96 -31.70
N ARG A 22 18.09 1.60 -31.16
CA ARG A 22 18.64 1.23 -29.86
C ARG A 22 17.63 1.41 -28.75
N VAL A 23 16.93 2.55 -28.71
CA VAL A 23 15.89 2.82 -27.73
C VAL A 23 14.75 1.81 -27.84
N LEU A 24 14.30 1.51 -29.07
CA LEU A 24 13.22 0.57 -29.32
C LEU A 24 13.58 -0.86 -28.90
N VAL A 25 14.77 -1.35 -29.26
CA VAL A 25 15.22 -2.69 -28.84
C VAL A 25 15.39 -2.77 -27.32
N THR A 26 15.96 -1.72 -26.71
CA THR A 26 16.16 -1.67 -25.26
C THR A 26 14.83 -1.60 -24.51
N SER A 27 13.85 -0.83 -24.99
CA SER A 27 12.54 -0.74 -24.36
C SER A 27 11.76 -2.04 -24.49
N ILE A 28 11.83 -2.72 -25.64
CA ILE A 28 11.23 -4.06 -25.81
C ILE A 28 11.88 -5.06 -24.86
N ALA A 29 13.21 -5.07 -24.75
CA ALA A 29 13.91 -5.95 -23.82
C ALA A 29 13.52 -5.69 -22.36
N ILE A 30 13.44 -4.42 -21.94
CA ILE A 30 12.99 -4.00 -20.61
C ILE A 30 11.53 -4.41 -20.36
N PHE A 31 10.65 -4.23 -21.35
CA PHE A 31 9.24 -4.61 -21.25
C PHE A 31 9.08 -6.12 -21.04
N ILE A 32 9.79 -6.93 -21.83
CA ILE A 32 9.82 -8.39 -21.66
C ILE A 32 10.38 -8.77 -20.29
N LEU A 33 11.44 -8.09 -19.83
CA LEU A 33 12.01 -8.31 -18.51
C LEU A 33 10.98 -8.02 -17.40
N PHE A 34 10.23 -6.93 -17.47
CA PHE A 34 9.19 -6.64 -16.48
C PHE A 34 8.07 -7.67 -16.47
N ILE A 35 7.64 -8.14 -17.64
CA ILE A 35 6.67 -9.25 -17.74
C ILE A 35 7.23 -10.51 -17.07
N PHE A 36 8.49 -10.82 -17.33
CA PHE A 36 9.17 -11.98 -16.75
C PHE A 36 9.32 -11.87 -15.23
N LEU A 37 9.57 -10.67 -14.70
CA LEU A 37 9.72 -10.41 -13.26
C LEU A 37 8.38 -10.24 -12.53
N ALA A 38 7.28 -9.96 -13.21
CA ALA A 38 5.98 -9.72 -12.59
C ALA A 38 5.53 -10.85 -11.63
N PRO A 39 5.65 -12.15 -11.97
CA PRO A 39 5.33 -13.22 -11.04
C PRO A 39 6.20 -13.22 -9.77
N LEU A 40 7.48 -12.88 -9.87
CA LEU A 40 8.38 -12.77 -8.71
C LEU A 40 7.99 -11.60 -7.81
N GLY A 41 7.65 -10.45 -8.41
CA GLY A 41 7.15 -9.29 -7.67
C GLY A 41 5.86 -9.61 -6.92
N TYR A 42 4.92 -10.33 -7.56
CA TYR A 42 3.69 -10.79 -6.91
C TYR A 42 3.98 -11.74 -5.75
N MET A 43 4.85 -12.74 -5.94
CA MET A 43 5.21 -13.66 -4.86
C MET A 43 5.88 -12.96 -3.68
N PHE A 44 6.74 -11.97 -3.95
CA PHE A 44 7.38 -11.17 -2.91
C PHE A 44 6.36 -10.40 -2.05
N THR A 45 5.37 -9.76 -2.68
CA THR A 45 4.34 -9.00 -1.94
C THR A 45 3.41 -9.92 -1.16
N THR A 46 3.11 -11.12 -1.68
CA THR A 46 2.30 -12.11 -0.94
C THR A 46 3.07 -12.72 0.23
N ALA A 47 4.38 -12.92 0.10
CA ALA A 47 5.19 -13.55 1.14
C ALA A 47 5.30 -12.70 2.42
N ILE A 48 5.10 -11.38 2.32
CA ILE A 48 5.12 -10.45 3.46
C ILE A 48 3.71 -10.08 3.97
N LYS A 49 2.65 -10.77 3.52
CA LYS A 49 1.27 -10.59 3.98
C LYS A 49 0.85 -11.73 4.92
N SER A 50 -0.05 -11.46 5.86
CA SER A 50 -0.75 -12.50 6.62
C SER A 50 -2.01 -12.99 5.89
N ASP A 51 -2.52 -14.17 6.28
CA ASP A 51 -3.78 -14.72 5.76
C ASP A 51 -4.96 -13.75 5.92
N GLU A 52 -5.02 -13.04 7.05
CA GLU A 52 -6.07 -12.05 7.33
C GLU A 52 -6.00 -10.86 6.35
N GLN A 53 -4.80 -10.31 6.14
CA GLN A 53 -4.57 -9.23 5.16
C GLN A 53 -4.86 -9.65 3.71
N MET A 54 -4.66 -10.93 3.37
CA MET A 54 -4.98 -11.47 2.04
C MET A 54 -6.47 -11.72 1.86
N SER A 55 -7.19 -11.98 2.94
CA SER A 55 -8.64 -12.22 2.95
C SER A 55 -9.47 -10.94 2.94
N ASP A 56 -8.88 -9.80 3.28
CA ASP A 56 -9.58 -8.51 3.36
C ASP A 56 -9.81 -7.89 1.97
N PRO A 57 -11.06 -7.83 1.47
CA PRO A 57 -11.36 -7.26 0.15
C PRO A 57 -11.24 -5.74 0.10
N GLN A 58 -11.16 -5.07 1.24
CA GLN A 58 -11.07 -3.60 1.34
C GLN A 58 -9.63 -3.14 1.58
N ALA A 59 -8.68 -4.08 1.77
CA ALA A 59 -7.29 -3.73 2.01
C ALA A 59 -6.60 -3.15 0.77
N PRO A 60 -5.72 -2.15 0.93
CA PRO A 60 -4.91 -1.63 -0.17
C PRO A 60 -4.07 -2.72 -0.87
N ILE A 61 -4.04 -2.66 -2.21
CA ILE A 61 -3.47 -3.75 -3.04
C ILE A 61 -1.94 -3.80 -2.96
N PHE A 62 -1.28 -2.64 -3.03
CA PHE A 62 0.15 -2.54 -3.32
C PHE A 62 1.09 -2.74 -2.13
N TRP A 63 0.60 -2.62 -0.89
CA TRP A 63 1.43 -2.72 0.32
C TRP A 63 0.68 -3.50 1.42
N PRO A 64 1.36 -4.33 2.24
CA PRO A 64 0.71 -5.08 3.31
C PRO A 64 0.22 -4.13 4.41
N HIS A 65 -1.09 -4.13 4.65
CA HIS A 65 -1.77 -3.25 5.59
C HIS A 65 -2.68 -4.09 6.47
N SER A 66 -2.68 -3.80 7.77
CA SER A 66 -3.64 -4.35 8.74
C SER A 66 -4.61 -3.26 9.17
N LYS A 67 -5.81 -3.64 9.60
CA LYS A 67 -6.73 -2.69 10.23
C LYS A 67 -6.11 -2.19 11.52
N ALA A 68 -6.17 -0.89 11.76
CA ALA A 68 -5.76 -0.30 13.02
C ALA A 68 -6.66 -0.81 14.14
N THR A 69 -6.07 -1.22 15.25
CA THR A 69 -6.79 -1.67 16.44
C THR A 69 -6.49 -0.78 17.64
N PHE A 70 -7.42 -0.78 18.58
CA PHE A 70 -7.31 -0.11 19.87
C PHE A 70 -7.65 -1.09 20.99
N SER A 71 -6.75 -1.24 21.94
CA SER A 71 -6.95 -2.13 23.09
C SER A 71 -7.88 -1.47 24.11
N PHE A 72 -9.05 -2.06 24.35
CA PHE A 72 -10.03 -1.59 25.32
C PHE A 72 -10.62 -2.76 26.09
N GLU A 73 -10.61 -2.70 27.43
CA GLU A 73 -11.13 -3.76 28.31
C GLU A 73 -10.56 -5.18 28.03
N GLY A 74 -9.35 -5.25 27.44
CA GLY A 74 -8.70 -6.52 27.08
C GLY A 74 -9.11 -7.08 25.71
N GLU A 75 -9.89 -6.34 24.93
CA GLU A 75 -10.26 -6.65 23.54
C GLU A 75 -9.58 -5.68 22.57
N GLU A 76 -9.13 -6.18 21.41
CA GLU A 76 -8.61 -5.35 20.32
C GLU A 76 -9.77 -4.92 19.41
N LEU A 77 -10.10 -3.63 19.46
CA LEU A 77 -11.20 -3.05 18.71
C LEU A 77 -10.69 -2.45 17.39
N GLU A 78 -11.24 -2.90 16.26
CA GLU A 78 -10.95 -2.33 14.95
C GLU A 78 -11.44 -0.87 14.85
N ILE A 79 -10.61 0.01 14.27
CA ILE A 79 -10.89 1.43 14.10
C ILE A 79 -11.48 1.70 12.71
N TYR A 80 -12.53 2.53 12.67
CA TYR A 80 -13.26 2.92 11.47
C TYR A 80 -13.35 4.43 11.34
N GLN A 81 -13.48 4.90 10.10
CA GLN A 81 -13.76 6.28 9.76
C GLN A 81 -15.26 6.54 9.83
N LEU A 82 -15.70 7.31 10.83
CA LEU A 82 -17.09 7.66 11.04
C LEU A 82 -17.38 9.06 10.49
N PRO A 83 -18.26 9.19 9.47
CA PRO A 83 -18.74 10.48 9.02
C PRO A 83 -19.65 11.09 10.09
N GLN A 84 -19.38 12.34 10.43
CA GLN A 84 -20.17 13.15 11.35
C GLN A 84 -21.21 13.97 10.58
N GLU A 85 -22.22 14.50 11.28
CA GLU A 85 -23.27 15.32 10.69
C GLU A 85 -22.75 16.61 10.05
N ASP A 86 -21.62 17.13 10.54
CA ASP A 86 -20.94 18.32 10.00
C ASP A 86 -20.07 18.02 8.77
N GLY A 87 -20.00 16.76 8.34
CA GLY A 87 -19.17 16.29 7.23
C GLY A 87 -17.72 15.99 7.59
N SER A 88 -17.31 16.17 8.85
CA SER A 88 -16.01 15.72 9.32
C SER A 88 -15.96 14.18 9.45
N ILE A 89 -14.74 13.63 9.39
CA ILE A 89 -14.50 12.20 9.60
C ILE A 89 -13.75 12.05 10.92
N ARG A 90 -14.21 11.12 11.76
CA ARG A 90 -13.55 10.79 13.02
C ARG A 90 -13.19 9.32 13.06
N GLU A 91 -11.97 9.02 13.50
CA GLU A 91 -11.53 7.65 13.75
C GLU A 91 -12.10 7.16 15.07
N MET A 92 -12.89 6.09 15.04
CA MET A 92 -13.47 5.51 16.24
C MET A 92 -13.32 3.99 16.26
N ALA A 93 -12.99 3.44 17.42
CA ALA A 93 -12.88 2.00 17.65
C ALA A 93 -14.26 1.39 17.86
N MET A 94 -14.57 0.29 17.18
CA MET A 94 -15.88 -0.33 17.25
C MET A 94 -15.97 -1.35 18.40
N VAL A 95 -16.79 -1.05 19.40
CA VAL A 95 -17.04 -1.90 20.58
C VAL A 95 -18.07 -2.98 20.28
N ARG A 96 -19.17 -2.63 19.61
CA ARG A 96 -20.26 -3.59 19.34
C ARG A 96 -20.81 -3.46 17.93
N ARG A 97 -20.76 -4.56 17.19
CA ARG A 97 -21.27 -4.71 15.82
C ARG A 97 -22.73 -5.19 15.87
N THR A 98 -23.68 -4.36 15.44
CA THR A 98 -25.04 -4.84 15.12
C THR A 98 -25.40 -4.57 13.65
N ARG A 99 -26.61 -4.93 13.22
CA ARG A 99 -27.04 -4.75 11.81
C ARG A 99 -27.50 -3.33 11.48
N GLN A 100 -28.06 -2.62 12.46
CA GLN A 100 -28.72 -1.32 12.27
C GLN A 100 -28.08 -0.21 13.09
N GLU A 101 -27.42 -0.55 14.19
CA GLU A 101 -26.65 0.38 15.00
C GLU A 101 -25.31 -0.24 15.39
N SER A 102 -24.31 0.55 15.71
CA SER A 102 -23.04 0.05 16.23
C SER A 102 -22.52 1.01 17.29
N TRP A 103 -21.82 0.43 18.27
CA TRP A 103 -21.28 1.20 19.39
C TRP A 103 -19.80 1.41 19.16
N PHE A 104 -19.37 2.65 19.31
CA PHE A 104 -17.99 3.08 19.08
C PHE A 104 -17.43 3.78 20.32
N ILE A 105 -16.12 3.73 20.48
CA ILE A 105 -15.38 4.47 21.50
C ILE A 105 -14.30 5.30 20.80
N ASP A 106 -14.00 6.47 21.35
CA ASP A 106 -12.91 7.30 20.84
C ASP A 106 -11.55 6.81 21.39
N PRO A 107 -10.63 6.32 20.54
CA PRO A 107 -9.29 5.91 20.98
C PRO A 107 -8.49 7.05 21.62
N THR A 108 -8.76 8.30 21.24
CA THR A 108 -8.06 9.49 21.77
C THR A 108 -8.67 10.01 23.07
N ASN A 109 -9.91 9.64 23.37
CA ASN A 109 -10.60 9.99 24.61
C ASN A 109 -11.57 8.89 25.08
N PRO A 110 -11.06 7.76 25.59
CA PRO A 110 -11.90 6.63 25.99
C PRO A 110 -12.86 6.95 27.15
N GLU A 111 -12.51 7.93 28.00
CA GLU A 111 -13.31 8.35 29.16
C GLU A 111 -14.61 9.07 28.77
N ALA A 112 -14.71 9.56 27.54
CA ALA A 112 -15.95 10.14 27.00
C ALA A 112 -17.09 9.12 26.88
N GLY A 113 -16.77 7.83 26.98
CA GLY A 113 -17.74 6.74 26.90
C GLY A 113 -18.05 6.30 25.46
N GLN A 114 -18.99 5.37 25.35
CA GLN A 114 -19.38 4.78 24.07
C GLN A 114 -20.46 5.63 23.38
N VAL A 115 -20.30 5.80 22.07
CA VAL A 115 -21.22 6.50 21.18
C VAL A 115 -22.01 5.47 20.37
N ASN A 116 -23.34 5.61 20.36
CA ASN A 116 -24.20 4.85 19.46
C ASN A 116 -24.24 5.55 18.09
N TRP A 117 -23.84 4.83 17.04
CA TRP A 117 -23.95 5.27 15.67
C TRP A 117 -24.99 4.44 14.93
N GLN A 118 -25.96 5.13 14.33
CA GLN A 118 -27.04 4.51 13.56
C GLN A 118 -26.63 4.34 12.10
N GLY A 119 -26.62 3.10 11.61
CA GLY A 119 -26.23 2.76 10.26
C GLY A 119 -25.63 1.37 10.12
N ASN A 120 -25.27 1.02 8.87
CA ASN A 120 -24.61 -0.24 8.57
C ASN A 120 -23.09 -0.06 8.66
N TRP A 121 -22.46 -0.56 9.72
CA TRP A 121 -21.01 -0.42 9.90
C TRP A 121 -20.17 -0.99 8.75
N ARG A 122 -20.70 -1.94 7.96
CA ARG A 122 -19.99 -2.53 6.81
C ARG A 122 -19.76 -1.54 5.67
N THR A 123 -20.45 -0.40 5.68
CA THR A 123 -20.23 0.67 4.71
C THR A 123 -19.16 1.66 5.19
N LEU A 124 -18.68 1.53 6.42
CA LEU A 124 -17.61 2.37 6.95
C LEU A 124 -16.26 1.86 6.46
N GLU A 125 -15.37 2.80 6.18
CA GLU A 125 -13.99 2.48 5.80
C GLU A 125 -13.17 2.19 7.07
N PRO A 126 -12.54 1.01 7.19
CA PRO A 126 -11.60 0.77 8.28
C PRO A 126 -10.34 1.62 8.10
N VAL A 127 -9.72 2.01 9.21
CA VAL A 127 -8.42 2.67 9.20
C VAL A 127 -7.35 1.60 8.99
N TYR A 128 -6.46 1.79 8.02
CA TYR A 128 -5.37 0.86 7.73
C TYR A 128 -4.03 1.42 8.16
N VAL A 129 -3.17 0.54 8.69
CA VAL A 129 -1.77 0.83 9.01
C VAL A 129 -0.85 -0.11 8.24
N PRO A 130 0.29 0.36 7.72
CA PRO A 130 1.30 -0.50 7.10
C PRO A 130 1.80 -1.55 8.09
N ASP A 131 1.78 -2.82 7.69
CA ASP A 131 2.09 -3.94 8.57
C ASP A 131 2.66 -5.12 7.77
N ALA A 132 3.98 -5.13 7.60
CA ALA A 132 4.68 -6.19 6.88
C ALA A 132 4.96 -7.40 7.80
N GLN A 133 4.53 -8.58 7.36
CA GLN A 133 4.55 -9.80 8.14
C GLN A 133 5.77 -10.66 7.77
N TRP A 134 6.70 -10.81 8.71
CA TRP A 134 7.94 -11.56 8.50
C TRP A 134 7.86 -13.01 8.97
N GLN A 135 6.78 -13.39 9.64
CA GLN A 135 6.56 -14.72 10.21
C GLN A 135 6.58 -15.86 9.16
N ASN A 136 6.38 -15.52 7.88
CA ASN A 136 6.48 -16.44 6.75
C ASN A 136 7.93 -16.82 6.40
N PHE A 137 8.92 -16.11 6.95
CA PHE A 137 10.36 -16.37 6.77
C PHE A 137 10.95 -16.96 8.05
N GLN A 138 10.65 -18.23 8.32
CA GLN A 138 11.25 -18.93 9.45
C GLN A 138 12.68 -19.37 9.13
N VAL A 139 13.62 -19.13 10.04
CA VAL A 139 14.97 -19.71 9.97
C VAL A 139 14.88 -21.13 10.51
N ALA A 140 15.33 -22.11 9.72
CA ALA A 140 15.41 -23.52 10.12
C ALA A 140 16.47 -23.76 11.20
#